data_AF-A0A6G1AMN1-F1
#
_entry.id   AF-A0A6G1AMN1-F1
#
_cell.length_a   1.000
_cell.length_b   1.000
_cell.length_c   1.000
_cell.angle_alpha   90.00
_cell.angle_beta   90.00
_cell.angle_gamma   90.00
#
_symmetry.space_group_name_H-M   'P 1'
#
loop_
_entity.id
_entity.type
_entity.pdbx_description
1 polymer ?
#
loop_
_entity_poly.entity_id
_entity_poly.type
_entity_poly.pdbx_seq_one_letter_code
_entity_poly.pdbx_strand_id
1 'polypeptide(L)'
;LINFTDLLNVSTFVRNSTHFPDPAPNVIVAFLLCLSVIIGTITNGLYLWVLLFKMKKTVNTRLFFHLIFSYFISTLILPFIAASYFQDNHWSFGTAMCKVFNATLSTGMFASIFFLSAISVDRYLLILHPVWSQLHRTPRWASRIILGIWISATALGMPYLVFRETHDDH
;
A
#
# COMPACT_ATOMS: atom_id res chain seq x y z
N LEU A 1 -5.84 23.56 -37.13
CA LEU A 1 -4.41 23.20 -37.12
C LEU A 1 -3.80 23.76 -35.84
N ILE A 2 -3.30 22.92 -34.94
CA ILE A 2 -2.53 23.38 -33.77
C ILE A 2 -1.13 23.72 -34.28
N ASN A 3 -0.67 24.96 -34.09
CA ASN A 3 0.64 25.39 -34.58
C ASN A 3 1.77 24.81 -33.73
N PHE A 4 2.91 24.55 -34.34
CA PHE A 4 4.10 24.00 -33.67
C PHE A 4 4.58 24.88 -32.50
N THR A 5 4.38 26.20 -32.61
CA THR A 5 4.64 27.17 -31.53
C THR A 5 3.73 26.97 -30.31
N ASP A 6 2.47 26.55 -30.48
CA ASP A 6 1.57 26.24 -29.35
C ASP A 6 1.96 24.93 -28.67
N LEU A 7 2.39 23.91 -29.44
CA LEU A 7 2.92 22.67 -28.89
C LEU A 7 4.24 22.89 -28.13
N LEU A 8 5.11 23.76 -28.65
CA LEU A 8 6.30 24.18 -27.92
C LEU A 8 5.94 24.95 -26.65
N ASN A 9 4.93 25.82 -26.67
CA ASN A 9 4.52 26.57 -25.48
C ASN A 9 3.85 25.69 -24.40
N VAL A 10 3.06 24.70 -24.81
CA VAL A 10 2.48 23.70 -23.89
C VAL A 10 3.57 22.79 -23.34
N SER A 11 4.51 22.33 -24.17
CA SER A 11 5.62 21.50 -23.70
C SER A 11 6.65 22.28 -22.88
N THR A 12 6.86 23.58 -23.11
CA THR A 12 7.69 24.44 -22.24
C THR A 12 6.97 24.86 -20.97
N PHE A 13 5.63 24.99 -20.97
CA PHE A 13 4.84 25.20 -19.76
C PHE A 13 4.80 23.95 -18.89
N VAL A 14 4.63 22.77 -19.50
CA VAL A 14 4.81 21.48 -18.83
C VAL A 14 6.26 21.35 -18.37
N ARG A 15 7.26 21.72 -19.19
CA ARG A 15 8.68 21.66 -18.83
C ARG A 15 9.06 22.61 -17.70
N ASN A 16 8.53 23.84 -17.68
CA ASN A 16 8.72 24.81 -16.59
C ASN A 16 7.94 24.41 -15.33
N SER A 17 6.80 23.72 -15.48
CA SER A 17 6.07 23.12 -14.36
C SER A 17 6.74 21.83 -13.85
N THR A 18 7.53 21.14 -14.69
CA THR A 18 8.35 19.98 -14.31
C THR A 18 9.80 20.35 -13.98
N HIS A 19 10.21 21.61 -14.16
CA HIS A 19 11.51 22.11 -13.71
C HIS A 19 11.36 22.60 -12.27
N PHE A 20 11.10 21.65 -11.37
CA PHE A 20 11.25 21.85 -9.94
C PHE A 20 12.75 22.02 -9.65
N PRO A 21 13.20 23.18 -9.14
CA PRO A 21 14.53 23.25 -8.56
C PRO A 21 14.50 22.45 -7.25
N ASP A 22 15.30 21.39 -7.14
CA ASP A 22 15.59 20.69 -5.87
C ASP A 22 16.03 21.75 -4.82
N PRO A 23 15.53 21.78 -3.55
CA PRO A 23 15.11 20.70 -2.63
C PRO A 23 13.68 20.86 -2.04
N ALA A 24 12.89 21.82 -2.53
CA ALA A 24 11.53 22.08 -2.05
C ALA A 24 10.54 20.89 -2.19
N PRO A 25 10.58 20.04 -3.25
CA PRO A 25 9.62 18.93 -3.36
C PRO A 25 9.89 17.82 -2.32
N ASN A 26 11.15 17.51 -2.02
CA ASN A 26 11.50 16.46 -1.06
C ASN A 26 11.06 16.83 0.36
N VAL A 27 11.18 18.10 0.75
CA VAL A 27 10.74 18.59 2.06
C VAL A 27 9.21 18.48 2.21
N ILE A 28 8.46 18.87 1.17
CA ILE A 28 6.99 18.76 1.17
C ILE A 28 6.57 17.30 1.23
N VAL A 29 7.18 16.43 0.41
CA VAL A 29 6.90 14.99 0.41
C VAL A 29 7.24 14.37 1.76
N ALA A 30 8.40 14.68 2.33
CA ALA A 30 8.81 14.17 3.63
C ALA A 30 7.86 14.65 4.75
N PHE A 31 7.41 15.90 4.71
CA PHE A 31 6.42 16.42 5.65
C PHE A 31 5.08 15.67 5.55
N LEU A 32 4.57 15.46 4.33
CA LEU A 32 3.34 14.69 4.08
C LEU A 32 3.48 13.23 4.53
N LEU A 33 4.64 12.61 4.31
CA LEU A 33 4.94 11.26 4.78
C LEU A 33 4.94 11.22 6.32
N CYS A 34 5.59 12.17 7.00
CA CYS A 34 5.58 12.26 8.46
C CYS A 34 4.16 12.41 9.02
N LEU A 35 3.34 13.29 8.43
CA LEU A 35 1.92 13.41 8.82
C LEU A 35 1.16 12.10 8.60
N SER A 36 1.39 11.45 7.46
CA SER A 36 0.78 10.15 7.14
C SER A 36 1.20 9.05 8.12
N VAL A 37 2.43 9.09 8.63
CA VAL A 37 2.90 8.16 9.68
C VAL A 37 2.17 8.42 10.98
N ILE A 38 2.06 9.67 11.42
CA ILE A 38 1.37 10.02 12.68
C ILE A 38 -0.10 9.63 12.59
N ILE A 39 -0.80 10.11 11.55
CA ILE A 39 -2.23 9.83 11.36
C ILE A 39 -2.44 8.34 11.14
N GLY A 40 -1.62 7.71 10.31
CA GLY A 40 -1.74 6.30 9.97
C GLY A 40 -1.49 5.38 11.16
N THR A 41 -0.49 5.65 11.99
CA THR A 41 -0.20 4.80 13.17
C THR A 41 -1.30 4.88 14.21
N ILE A 42 -1.79 6.10 14.50
CA ILE A 42 -2.92 6.32 15.41
C ILE A 42 -4.17 5.62 14.86
N THR A 43 -4.50 5.87 13.59
CA THR A 43 -5.74 5.36 12.97
C THR A 43 -5.69 3.84 12.82
N ASN A 44 -4.69 3.29 12.14
CA ASN A 44 -4.57 1.86 11.88
C ASN A 44 -4.35 1.08 13.19
N GLY A 45 -3.60 1.65 14.14
CA GLY A 45 -3.41 1.07 15.47
C GLY A 45 -4.73 0.99 16.26
N LEU A 46 -5.52 2.07 16.26
CA LEU A 46 -6.84 2.09 16.89
C LEU A 46 -7.79 1.08 16.24
N TYR A 47 -7.83 1.00 14.91
CA TYR A 47 -8.63 0.00 14.20
C TYR A 47 -8.21 -1.43 14.56
N LEU A 48 -6.91 -1.71 14.60
CA LEU A 48 -6.38 -3.03 14.97
C LEU A 48 -6.76 -3.39 16.42
N TRP A 49 -6.65 -2.43 17.34
CA TRP A 49 -7.07 -2.60 18.73
C TRP A 49 -8.58 -2.90 18.84
N VAL A 50 -9.44 -2.15 18.15
CA VAL A 50 -10.89 -2.39 18.12
C VAL A 50 -11.21 -3.78 17.55
N LEU A 51 -10.54 -4.19 16.47
CA LEU A 51 -10.73 -5.50 15.84
C LEU A 51 -10.32 -6.66 16.77
N LEU A 52 -9.27 -6.48 17.57
CA LEU A 52 -8.77 -7.51 18.48
C LEU A 52 -9.60 -7.63 19.76
N PHE A 53 -9.99 -6.50 20.36
CA PHE A 53 -10.57 -6.47 21.71
C PHE A 53 -12.08 -6.27 21.74
N LYS A 54 -12.66 -5.58 20.74
CA LYS A 54 -14.06 -5.15 20.77
C LYS A 54 -14.96 -5.92 19.83
N MET A 55 -14.42 -6.59 18.81
CA MET A 55 -15.19 -7.33 17.81
C MET A 55 -15.17 -8.85 18.04
N LYS A 56 -16.31 -9.49 17.81
CA LYS A 56 -16.39 -10.96 17.79
C LYS A 56 -15.49 -11.52 16.68
N LYS A 57 -14.75 -12.59 16.96
CA LYS A 57 -13.84 -13.25 16.00
C LYS A 57 -14.62 -13.99 14.92
N THR A 58 -15.08 -13.25 13.91
CA THR A 58 -15.76 -13.80 12.73
C THR A 58 -14.78 -13.97 11.56
N VAL A 59 -15.24 -14.60 10.47
CA VAL A 59 -14.48 -14.69 9.20
C VAL A 59 -14.14 -13.29 8.67
N ASN A 60 -15.14 -12.40 8.64
CA ASN A 60 -14.97 -11.01 8.23
C ASN A 60 -13.97 -10.27 9.12
N THR A 61 -14.06 -10.42 10.45
CA THR A 61 -13.13 -9.77 11.40
C THR A 61 -11.68 -10.18 11.13
N ARG A 62 -11.43 -11.43 10.72
CA ARG A 62 -10.07 -11.88 10.34
C ARG A 62 -9.60 -11.31 9.02
N LEU A 63 -10.47 -11.20 8.01
CA LEU A 63 -10.13 -10.53 6.75
C LEU A 63 -9.78 -9.05 6.99
N PHE A 64 -10.60 -8.34 7.76
CA PHE A 64 -10.31 -6.97 8.18
C PHE A 64 -9.02 -6.88 9.00
N PHE A 65 -8.75 -7.84 9.88
CA PHE A 65 -7.51 -7.86 10.64
C PHE A 65 -6.28 -7.92 9.73
N HIS A 66 -6.22 -8.84 8.76
CA HIS A 66 -5.08 -8.91 7.83
C HIS A 66 -4.96 -7.69 6.92
N LEU A 67 -6.09 -7.09 6.52
CA LEU A 67 -6.13 -5.83 5.78
C LEU A 67 -5.51 -4.68 6.60
N ILE A 68 -6.02 -4.43 7.81
CA ILE A 68 -5.51 -3.36 8.68
C ILE A 68 -4.06 -3.62 9.11
N PHE A 69 -3.69 -4.88 9.33
CA PHE A 69 -2.32 -5.26 9.62
C PHE A 69 -1.36 -4.91 8.47
N SER A 70 -1.76 -5.15 7.21
CA SER A 70 -0.99 -4.73 6.04
C SER A 70 -0.81 -3.21 5.96
N TYR A 71 -1.89 -2.44 6.22
CA TYR A 71 -1.81 -0.99 6.28
C TYR A 71 -0.90 -0.51 7.41
N PHE A 72 -0.98 -1.12 8.59
CA PHE A 72 -0.13 -0.79 9.73
C PHE A 72 1.35 -1.02 9.42
N ILE A 73 1.70 -2.18 8.85
CA ILE A 73 3.08 -2.46 8.39
C ILE A 73 3.53 -1.42 7.37
N SER A 74 2.69 -1.10 6.39
CA SER A 74 3.02 -0.10 5.36
C SER A 74 3.31 1.26 6.01
N THR A 75 2.46 1.71 6.94
CA THR A 75 2.69 2.96 7.70
C THR A 75 3.99 2.93 8.51
N LEU A 76 4.40 1.78 9.06
CA LEU A 76 5.68 1.66 9.77
C LEU A 76 6.90 1.68 8.84
N ILE A 77 6.72 1.36 7.55
CA ILE A 77 7.79 1.42 6.54
C ILE A 77 7.96 2.85 5.98
N LEU A 78 6.87 3.62 5.88
CA LEU A 78 6.88 5.02 5.43
C LEU A 78 7.96 5.93 6.07
N PRO A 79 8.26 5.90 7.38
CA PRO A 79 9.29 6.75 7.97
C PRO A 79 10.71 6.41 7.47
N PHE A 80 10.99 5.14 7.14
CA PHE A 80 12.27 4.75 6.55
C PHE A 80 12.44 5.33 5.14
N ILE A 81 11.33 5.42 4.39
CA ILE A 81 11.31 6.07 3.07
C ILE A 81 11.42 7.59 3.22
N ALA A 82 10.72 8.19 4.19
CA ALA A 82 10.85 9.61 4.47
C ALA A 82 12.30 9.97 4.84
N ALA A 83 12.97 9.14 5.62
CA ALA A 83 14.38 9.30 5.96
C ALA A 83 15.30 9.29 4.73
N SER A 84 15.02 8.45 3.71
CA SER A 84 15.79 8.47 2.46
C SER A 84 15.60 9.76 1.65
N TYR A 85 14.40 10.37 1.70
CA TYR A 85 14.17 11.67 1.04
C TYR A 85 14.93 12.82 1.70
N PHE A 86 15.18 12.74 3.02
CA PHE A 86 16.00 13.73 3.73
C PHE A 86 17.50 13.59 3.46
N GLN A 87 17.95 12.45 2.92
CA GLN A 87 19.34 12.19 2.55
C GLN A 87 19.58 12.34 1.04
N ASP A 88 18.83 13.21 0.35
CA ASP A 88 18.91 13.39 -1.11
C ASP A 88 18.72 12.10 -1.92
N ASN A 89 17.79 11.24 -1.49
CA ASN A 89 17.54 9.90 -2.04
C ASN A 89 18.69 8.90 -1.85
N HIS A 90 19.69 9.20 -1.01
CA HIS A 90 20.76 8.26 -0.69
C HIS A 90 20.27 7.20 0.31
N TRP A 91 20.31 5.92 -0.08
CA TRP A 91 19.78 4.82 0.72
C TRP A 91 20.85 4.19 1.64
N SER A 92 20.94 4.68 2.88
CA SER A 92 21.95 4.23 3.85
C SER A 92 21.74 2.80 4.42
N PHE A 93 20.55 2.21 4.26
CA PHE A 93 20.20 0.89 4.82
C PHE A 93 20.56 -0.31 3.93
N GLY A 94 21.22 -0.04 2.79
CA GLY A 94 21.63 -1.05 1.81
C GLY A 94 20.51 -1.53 0.87
N THR A 95 20.91 -2.00 -0.32
CA THR A 95 20.02 -2.36 -1.44
C THR A 95 18.98 -3.43 -1.08
N ALA A 96 19.32 -4.36 -0.18
CA ALA A 96 18.41 -5.40 0.29
C ALA A 96 17.19 -4.82 1.02
N MET A 97 17.38 -3.85 1.93
CA MET A 97 16.26 -3.23 2.65
C MET A 97 15.40 -2.37 1.73
N CYS A 98 16.00 -1.65 0.77
CA CYS A 98 15.27 -0.88 -0.23
C CYS A 98 14.31 -1.79 -1.03
N LYS A 99 14.83 -2.94 -1.51
CA LYS A 99 14.03 -3.94 -2.24
C LYS A 99 12.91 -4.50 -1.36
N VAL A 100 13.21 -4.89 -0.12
CA VAL A 100 12.21 -5.44 0.81
C VAL A 100 11.09 -4.45 1.13
N PHE A 101 11.43 -3.19 1.41
CA PHE A 101 10.42 -2.18 1.74
C PHE A 101 9.53 -1.83 0.55
N ASN A 102 10.11 -1.62 -0.64
CA ASN A 102 9.33 -1.38 -1.86
C ASN A 102 8.44 -2.58 -2.21
N ALA A 103 8.95 -3.80 -2.03
CA ALA A 103 8.17 -5.02 -2.23
C ALA A 103 7.04 -5.18 -1.24
N THR A 104 7.28 -4.84 0.03
CA THR A 104 6.27 -4.90 1.08
C THR A 104 5.15 -3.89 0.81
N LEU A 105 5.48 -2.67 0.39
CA LEU A 105 4.49 -1.67 -0.01
C LEU A 105 3.66 -2.12 -1.22
N SER A 106 4.32 -2.65 -2.25
CA SER A 106 3.64 -3.15 -3.46
C SER A 106 2.72 -4.33 -3.14
N THR A 107 3.23 -5.29 -2.36
CA THR A 107 2.44 -6.43 -1.87
C THR A 107 1.26 -5.96 -1.02
N GLY A 108 1.48 -4.97 -0.15
CA GLY A 108 0.44 -4.39 0.68
C GLY A 108 -0.69 -3.74 -0.14
N MET A 109 -0.35 -3.03 -1.22
CA MET A 109 -1.32 -2.45 -2.14
C MET A 109 -2.20 -3.52 -2.80
N PHE A 110 -1.59 -4.58 -3.35
CA PHE A 110 -2.35 -5.68 -3.96
C PHE A 110 -3.17 -6.45 -2.93
N ALA A 111 -2.59 -6.75 -1.77
CA ALA A 111 -3.28 -7.42 -0.68
C ALA A 111 -4.54 -6.64 -0.26
N SER A 112 -4.45 -5.32 -0.15
CA SER A 112 -5.60 -4.48 0.21
C SER A 112 -6.73 -4.56 -0.81
N ILE A 113 -6.42 -4.53 -2.11
CA ILE A 113 -7.42 -4.67 -3.18
C ILE A 113 -8.11 -6.03 -3.09
N PHE A 114 -7.33 -7.10 -2.90
CA PHE A 114 -7.88 -8.46 -2.79
C PHE A 114 -8.72 -8.67 -1.53
N PHE A 115 -8.28 -8.16 -0.37
CA PHE A 115 -9.04 -8.23 0.86
C PHE A 115 -10.35 -7.44 0.77
N LEU A 116 -10.31 -6.22 0.22
CA LEU A 116 -11.52 -5.42 -0.03
C LEU A 116 -12.48 -6.13 -0.97
N SER A 117 -11.96 -6.76 -2.03
CA SER A 117 -12.75 -7.56 -2.96
C SER A 117 -13.42 -8.73 -2.25
N ALA A 118 -12.67 -9.49 -1.44
CA ALA A 118 -13.20 -10.60 -0.66
C ALA A 118 -14.28 -10.17 0.34
N ILE A 119 -14.09 -9.02 1.01
CA ILE A 119 -15.08 -8.44 1.94
C ILE A 119 -16.34 -8.01 1.18
N SER A 120 -16.20 -7.39 0.01
CA SER A 120 -17.32 -6.98 -0.84
C SER A 120 -18.14 -8.19 -1.32
N VAL A 121 -17.46 -9.26 -1.75
CA VAL A 121 -18.11 -10.51 -2.14
C VAL A 121 -18.81 -11.18 -0.95
N ASP A 122 -18.20 -11.20 0.24
CA ASP A 122 -18.83 -11.71 1.47
C ASP A 122 -20.13 -10.94 1.78
N ARG A 123 -20.08 -9.60 1.73
CA ARG A 123 -21.28 -8.76 1.92
C ARG A 123 -22.35 -9.01 0.86
N TYR A 124 -21.96 -9.18 -0.39
CA TYR A 124 -22.87 -9.50 -1.48
C TYR A 124 -23.57 -10.85 -1.26
N LEU A 125 -22.82 -11.89 -0.88
CA LEU A 125 -23.35 -13.21 -0.57
C LEU A 125 -24.24 -13.21 0.69
N LEU A 126 -23.90 -12.42 1.70
CA LEU A 126 -24.75 -12.24 2.89
C LEU A 126 -26.12 -11.65 2.55
N ILE A 127 -26.18 -10.72 1.60
CA ILE A 127 -27.42 -10.05 1.19
C ILE A 127 -28.30 -10.98 0.35
N LEU A 128 -27.72 -11.69 -0.63
CA LEU A 128 -28.48 -12.53 -1.55
C LEU A 128 -28.75 -13.95 -1.03
N HIS A 129 -27.85 -14.50 -0.23
CA HIS A 129 -27.91 -15.89 0.23
C HIS A 129 -27.57 -16.03 1.73
N PRO A 130 -28.41 -15.50 2.63
CA PRO A 130 -28.16 -15.48 4.07
C PRO A 130 -28.04 -16.89 4.69
N VAL A 131 -28.85 -17.85 4.21
CA VAL A 131 -28.84 -19.25 4.70
C VAL A 131 -27.54 -19.97 4.33
N TRP A 132 -27.02 -19.73 3.12
CA TRP A 132 -25.76 -20.30 2.66
C TRP A 132 -24.57 -19.71 3.40
N SER A 133 -24.58 -18.38 3.64
CA SER A 133 -23.53 -17.69 4.37
C SER A 133 -23.37 -18.20 5.81
N GLN A 134 -24.46 -18.52 6.51
CA GLN A 134 -24.38 -19.10 7.85
C GLN A 134 -23.74 -20.49 7.87
N LEU A 135 -24.05 -21.32 6.86
CA LEU A 135 -23.53 -22.68 6.77
C LEU A 135 -22.06 -22.73 6.30
N HIS A 136 -21.65 -21.82 5.42
CA HIS A 136 -20.30 -21.77 4.85
C HIS A 136 -19.29 -20.93 5.65
N ARG A 137 -19.71 -20.26 6.75
CA ARG A 137 -18.87 -19.40 7.59
C ARG A 137 -17.88 -20.15 8.49
N THR A 138 -17.22 -21.15 7.96
CA THR A 138 -16.25 -21.96 8.72
C THR A 138 -14.87 -21.32 8.72
N PRO A 139 -14.15 -21.39 9.86
CA PRO A 139 -12.92 -20.65 10.01
C PRO A 139 -11.75 -21.13 9.15
N ARG A 140 -11.84 -22.37 8.65
CA ARG A 140 -10.87 -22.97 7.73
C ARG A 140 -10.93 -22.34 6.33
N TRP A 141 -12.13 -22.04 5.83
CA TRP A 141 -12.30 -21.39 4.52
C TRP A 141 -11.74 -19.97 4.52
N ALA A 142 -11.97 -19.22 5.60
CA ALA A 142 -11.35 -17.90 5.80
C ALA A 142 -9.82 -17.96 5.70
N SER A 143 -9.20 -18.95 6.34
CA SER A 143 -7.75 -19.14 6.30
C SER A 143 -7.26 -19.45 4.89
N ARG A 144 -8.01 -20.25 4.11
CA ARG A 144 -7.67 -20.54 2.71
C ARG A 144 -7.76 -19.30 1.84
N ILE A 145 -8.79 -18.47 2.03
CA ILE A 145 -8.94 -17.19 1.31
C ILE A 145 -7.78 -16.26 1.65
N ILE A 146 -7.46 -16.08 2.93
CA ILE A 146 -6.33 -15.25 3.37
C ILE A 146 -5.03 -15.74 2.74
N LEU A 147 -4.75 -17.04 2.80
CA LEU A 147 -3.55 -17.62 2.20
C LEU A 147 -3.49 -17.37 0.68
N GLY A 148 -4.60 -17.60 -0.02
CA GLY A 148 -4.70 -17.34 -1.46
C GLY A 148 -4.49 -15.87 -1.82
N ILE A 149 -5.04 -14.94 -1.02
CA ILE A 149 -4.84 -13.51 -1.20
C ILE A 149 -3.37 -13.13 -1.04
N TRP A 150 -2.70 -13.63 0.00
CA TRP A 150 -1.28 -13.38 0.20
C TRP A 150 -0.42 -13.92 -0.94
N ILE A 151 -0.67 -15.16 -1.38
CA ILE A 151 0.04 -15.77 -2.51
C ILE A 151 -0.15 -14.91 -3.77
N SER A 152 -1.39 -14.58 -4.12
CA SER A 152 -1.69 -13.76 -5.30
C SER A 152 -1.08 -12.36 -5.21
N ALA A 153 -1.13 -11.71 -4.05
CA ALA A 153 -0.52 -10.40 -3.83
C ALA A 153 1.00 -10.44 -3.99
N THR A 154 1.65 -11.47 -3.45
CA THR A 154 3.10 -11.67 -3.61
C THR A 154 3.50 -12.01 -5.04
N ALA A 155 2.70 -12.82 -5.75
CA ALA A 155 2.95 -13.16 -7.14
C ALA A 155 2.86 -11.94 -8.07
N LEU A 156 1.91 -11.03 -7.81
CA LEU A 156 1.80 -9.76 -8.54
C LEU A 156 2.80 -8.69 -8.07
N GLY A 157 3.27 -8.78 -6.82
CA GLY A 157 4.35 -7.94 -6.28
C GLY A 157 5.74 -8.36 -6.73
N MET A 158 5.94 -9.63 -7.11
CA MET A 158 7.21 -10.17 -7.60
C MET A 158 7.83 -9.42 -8.79
N PRO A 159 7.11 -9.02 -9.85
CA PRO A 159 7.72 -8.23 -10.92
C PRO A 159 8.27 -6.88 -10.43
N TYR A 160 7.70 -6.28 -9.39
CA TYR A 160 8.27 -5.05 -8.78
C TYR A 160 9.59 -5.30 -8.05
N LEU A 161 9.79 -6.50 -7.51
CA LEU A 161 11.07 -6.93 -6.91
C LEU A 161 12.16 -7.16 -7.95
N VAL A 162 11.77 -7.66 -9.13
CA VAL A 162 12.70 -8.08 -10.19
C VAL A 162 13.08 -6.92 -11.12
N PHE A 163 12.13 -6.02 -11.44
CA PHE A 163 12.38 -4.92 -12.39
C PHE A 163 12.86 -3.61 -11.76
N ARG A 164 12.75 -3.39 -10.45
CA ARG A 164 13.41 -2.25 -9.79
C ARG A 164 14.87 -2.58 -9.50
N GLU A 165 15.73 -2.37 -10.48
CA GLU A 165 17.16 -2.14 -10.25
C GLU A 165 17.34 -0.69 -9.80
N THR A 166 17.99 -0.50 -8.65
CA THR A 166 18.58 0.78 -8.28
C THR A 166 19.75 1.01 -9.23
N HIS A 167 19.74 2.11 -9.96
CA HIS A 167 20.89 2.56 -10.75
C HIS A 167 22.04 2.78 -9.74
N ASP A 168 22.91 1.78 -9.59
CA ASP A 168 24.20 1.95 -8.93
C ASP A 168 25.05 2.74 -9.94
N ASP A 169 25.11 4.05 -9.75
CA ASP A 169 26.09 4.90 -10.41
C ASP A 169 27.46 4.59 -9.79
N HIS A 170 28.18 3.67 -10.42
CA HIS A 170 29.62 3.48 -10.23
C HIS A 170 30.42 4.62 -10.85
#